data_AF-A0A7C7VEL4-F1
#
_entry.id   AF-A0A7C7VEL4-F1
#
_cell.length_a   1.000
_cell.length_b   1.000
_cell.length_c   1.000
_cell.angle_alpha   90.00
_cell.angle_beta   90.00
_cell.angle_gamma   90.00
#
_symmetry.space_group_name_H-M   'P 1'
#
loop_
_entity.id
_entity.type
_entity.pdbx_description
1 polymer ?
#
loop_
_entity_poly.entity_id
_entity_poly.type
_entity_poly.pdbx_seq_one_letter_code
_entity_poly.pdbx_strand_id
1 'polypeptide(L)'
;MPRRRIAIDPDRAALSDAQIVENKIRLVGESMFRDRMVIDDWDFQQAYYRGPGEYEPLGSSRKKIKIGEDWGGENVTAFFRKTIQVPEIHQGRPLFLDIRVGGEALLSVNGRPLQGLDYYRSLVYLTEKAQAGTTYHCEIEAFVRSQPFEKWFKDTGNIRHFERAYLLVIDREIEDFYYDVETAFLACTSFADDLEIYDFLFEEIDHALKMIDFYEEDFEKYKSQIRQAKSYIQQKIYDSNRFKKSGQISLIGQSHLDIVFMWPYIETIRKNIRTTASVLNLMREFPEFIFSQSQQKLYEDIEQYQPELFREVKERQKEGRWECIGGMYIEPDCNLISGESFVRQILYGKRYFRSQFGTDAKTCWLPDVFGMSWSIPQILLKAGMK
;
A
#
# COMPACT_ATOMS: atom_id res chain seq x y z
N MET A 1 -23.68 4.41 54.65
CA MET A 1 -23.19 5.52 53.81
C MET A 1 -22.69 4.94 52.50
N PRO A 2 -23.18 5.41 51.34
CA PRO A 2 -22.69 4.93 50.05
C PRO A 2 -21.31 5.52 49.77
N ARG A 3 -20.33 4.67 49.41
CA ARG A 3 -18.99 5.11 48.98
C ARG A 3 -19.13 5.87 47.66
N ARG A 4 -18.82 7.18 47.67
CA ARG A 4 -18.65 7.97 46.44
C ARG A 4 -17.58 7.29 45.58
N ARG A 5 -17.96 6.80 44.40
CA ARG A 5 -16.99 6.58 43.32
C ARG A 5 -16.45 7.96 42.97
N ILE A 6 -15.17 8.19 43.28
CA ILE A 6 -14.43 9.33 42.77
C ILE A 6 -14.37 9.11 41.26
N ALA A 7 -15.03 9.98 40.49
CA ALA A 7 -14.84 10.03 39.06
C ALA A 7 -13.39 10.45 38.83
N ILE A 8 -12.56 9.51 38.37
CA ILE A 8 -11.22 9.81 37.90
C ILE A 8 -11.43 10.59 36.61
N ASP A 9 -10.89 11.81 36.58
CA ASP A 9 -10.81 12.64 35.39
C ASP A 9 -10.11 11.84 34.28
N PRO A 10 -10.76 11.54 33.14
CA PRO A 10 -10.19 10.71 32.09
C PRO A 10 -8.89 11.30 31.53
N ASP A 11 -8.68 12.62 31.65
CA ASP A 11 -7.45 13.30 31.24
C ASP A 11 -6.32 13.23 32.29
N ARG A 12 -6.56 12.58 33.44
CA ARG A 12 -5.57 12.35 34.53
C ARG A 12 -5.36 10.88 34.86
N ALA A 13 -5.90 9.96 34.06
CA ALA A 13 -5.58 8.55 34.22
C ALA A 13 -4.10 8.33 33.88
N ALA A 14 -3.36 7.66 34.77
CA ALA A 14 -2.01 7.20 34.44
C ALA A 14 -2.10 6.27 33.22
N LEU A 15 -1.21 6.45 32.24
CA LEU A 15 -1.13 5.56 31.09
C LEU A 15 -0.88 4.13 31.58
N SER A 16 -1.55 3.15 30.96
CA SER A 16 -1.22 1.75 31.19
C SER A 16 0.17 1.42 30.63
N ASP A 17 0.79 0.35 31.12
CA ASP A 17 2.11 -0.08 30.62
C ASP A 17 2.06 -0.34 29.11
N ALA A 18 0.96 -0.89 28.59
CA ALA A 18 0.75 -1.08 27.15
C ALA A 18 0.70 0.24 26.37
N GLN A 19 0.03 1.27 26.90
CA GLN A 19 0.01 2.60 26.28
C GLN A 19 1.40 3.27 26.31
N ILE A 20 2.21 3.00 27.34
CA ILE A 20 3.58 3.51 27.41
C ILE A 20 4.44 2.84 26.34
N VAL A 21 4.34 1.51 26.20
CA VAL A 21 5.05 0.74 25.15
C VAL A 21 4.64 1.21 23.76
N GLU A 22 3.34 1.32 23.48
CA GLU A 22 2.81 1.80 22.20
C GLU A 22 3.34 3.20 21.85
N ASN A 23 3.36 4.11 22.82
CA ASN A 23 3.92 5.45 22.62
C ASN A 23 5.41 5.43 22.30
N LYS A 24 6.20 4.58 22.96
CA LYS A 24 7.63 4.42 22.64
C LYS A 24 7.83 3.86 21.24
N ILE A 25 7.05 2.87 20.82
CA ILE A 25 7.09 2.33 19.44
C ILE A 25 6.79 3.44 18.43
N ARG A 26 5.75 4.26 18.68
CA ARG A 26 5.43 5.43 17.84
C ARG A 26 6.60 6.41 17.76
N LEU A 27 7.27 6.70 18.87
CA LEU A 27 8.44 7.59 18.87
C LEU A 27 9.60 7.03 18.03
N VAL A 28 9.86 5.71 18.09
CA VAL A 28 10.83 5.05 17.19
C VAL A 28 10.41 5.27 15.74
N GLY A 29 9.16 4.98 15.38
CA GLY A 29 8.64 5.15 14.02
C GLY A 29 8.70 6.60 13.52
N GLU A 30 8.48 7.59 14.39
CA GLU A 30 8.63 9.00 14.01
C GLU A 30 10.10 9.39 13.74
N SER A 31 11.03 8.78 14.48
CA SER A 31 12.47 9.08 14.39
C SER A 31 13.14 8.56 13.11
N MET A 32 12.55 7.57 12.43
CA MET A 32 13.12 6.98 11.20
C MET A 32 13.10 7.94 10.01
N PHE A 33 12.16 8.90 9.99
CA PHE A 33 12.07 9.88 8.91
C PHE A 33 13.02 11.06 9.17
N ARG A 34 14.00 11.26 8.29
CA ARG A 34 15.05 12.28 8.43
C ARG A 34 14.99 13.31 7.31
N ASP A 35 15.62 14.46 7.56
CA ASP A 35 15.92 15.49 6.56
C ASP A 35 14.71 15.90 5.71
N ARG A 36 13.56 16.05 6.38
CA ARG A 36 12.28 16.37 5.74
C ARG A 36 12.32 17.78 5.14
N MET A 37 11.96 17.88 3.87
CA MET A 37 11.81 19.15 3.16
C MET A 37 10.39 19.31 2.64
N VAL A 38 9.76 20.44 2.97
CA VAL A 38 8.41 20.77 2.50
C VAL A 38 8.43 21.04 1.01
N ILE A 39 7.58 20.34 0.25
CA ILE A 39 7.38 20.56 -1.18
C ILE A 39 6.02 21.23 -1.37
N ASP A 40 5.98 22.56 -1.28
CA ASP A 40 4.74 23.34 -1.39
C ASP A 40 4.61 24.02 -2.78
N ASP A 41 3.52 24.76 -3.02
CA ASP A 41 3.25 25.54 -4.24
C ASP A 41 3.25 24.70 -5.52
N TRP A 42 2.25 23.84 -5.65
CA TRP A 42 2.07 22.95 -6.80
C TRP A 42 1.26 23.63 -7.91
N ASP A 43 1.62 23.37 -9.17
CA ASP A 43 0.75 23.71 -10.28
C ASP A 43 -0.50 22.84 -10.22
N PHE A 44 -1.67 23.45 -10.37
CA PHE A 44 -2.95 22.84 -10.08
C PHE A 44 -3.97 23.10 -11.18
N GLN A 45 -4.70 22.05 -11.56
CA GLN A 45 -5.81 22.13 -12.52
C GLN A 45 -6.85 21.07 -12.22
N GLN A 46 -8.13 21.45 -12.24
CA GLN A 46 -9.24 20.52 -12.14
C GLN A 46 -9.80 20.19 -13.52
N ALA A 47 -10.43 19.02 -13.66
CA ALA A 47 -11.09 18.58 -14.86
C ALA A 47 -12.21 17.58 -14.55
N TYR A 48 -13.13 17.42 -15.50
CA TYR A 48 -14.01 16.25 -15.54
C TYR A 48 -13.33 15.13 -16.30
N TYR A 49 -13.30 13.94 -15.70
CA TYR A 49 -12.86 12.72 -16.37
C TYR A 49 -13.96 12.21 -17.30
N ARG A 50 -13.65 12.07 -18.60
CA ARG A 50 -14.61 11.61 -19.61
C ARG A 50 -14.31 10.19 -20.08
N GLY A 51 -13.05 9.79 -20.03
CA GLY A 51 -12.58 8.45 -20.38
C GLY A 51 -11.06 8.36 -20.28
N PRO A 52 -10.46 7.18 -20.51
CA PRO A 52 -9.02 6.99 -20.39
C PRO A 52 -8.22 7.98 -21.24
N GLY A 53 -7.45 8.87 -20.60
CA GLY A 53 -6.70 9.92 -21.28
C GLY A 53 -7.53 11.14 -21.74
N GLU A 54 -8.83 11.15 -21.50
CA GLU A 54 -9.77 12.19 -21.92
C GLU A 54 -10.29 12.99 -20.72
N TYR A 55 -9.87 14.26 -20.65
CA TYR A 55 -10.22 15.18 -19.58
C TYR A 55 -10.76 16.48 -20.14
N GLU A 56 -11.83 16.98 -19.55
CA GLU A 56 -12.42 18.28 -19.86
C GLU A 56 -12.01 19.28 -18.77
N PRO A 57 -11.13 20.26 -19.05
CA PRO A 57 -10.65 21.20 -18.05
C PRO A 57 -11.76 22.03 -17.41
N LEU A 58 -11.71 22.13 -16.09
CA LEU A 58 -12.54 23.05 -15.31
C LEU A 58 -11.88 24.43 -15.28
N GLY A 59 -12.35 25.30 -16.16
CA GLY A 59 -11.81 26.66 -16.32
C GLY A 59 -10.58 26.72 -17.24
N SER A 60 -10.16 27.94 -17.54
CA SER A 60 -9.21 28.23 -18.63
C SER A 60 -7.75 28.39 -18.19
N SER A 61 -7.44 28.42 -16.89
CA SER A 61 -6.07 28.68 -16.40
C SER A 61 -5.61 27.70 -15.34
N ARG A 62 -4.34 27.29 -15.44
CA ARG A 62 -3.62 26.59 -14.36
C ARG A 62 -3.45 27.56 -13.20
N LYS A 63 -3.70 27.07 -11.99
CA LYS A 63 -3.54 27.82 -10.74
C LYS A 63 -2.40 27.23 -9.94
N LYS A 64 -2.09 27.86 -8.81
CA LYS A 64 -1.28 27.27 -7.75
C LYS A 64 -2.19 26.69 -6.68
N ILE A 65 -1.74 25.63 -6.02
CA ILE A 65 -2.32 25.12 -4.78
C ILE A 65 -1.21 24.91 -3.75
N LYS A 66 -1.52 25.24 -2.50
CA LYS A 66 -0.61 25.07 -1.36
C LYS A 66 -1.08 23.97 -0.43
N ILE A 67 -0.15 23.44 0.35
CA ILE A 67 -0.45 22.55 1.46
C ILE A 67 -1.40 23.26 2.43
N GLY A 68 -2.45 22.57 2.84
CA GLY A 68 -3.55 23.07 3.67
C GLY A 68 -4.74 23.64 2.87
N GLU A 69 -4.64 23.76 1.54
CA GLU A 69 -5.76 24.22 0.71
C GLU A 69 -6.68 23.06 0.27
N ASP A 70 -7.93 23.42 0.02
CA ASP A 70 -9.00 22.51 -0.36
C ASP A 70 -9.16 22.44 -1.88
N TRP A 71 -9.53 21.28 -2.37
CA TRP A 71 -9.96 21.08 -3.75
C TRP A 71 -11.08 20.06 -3.83
N GLY A 72 -11.69 19.92 -5.00
CA GLY A 72 -12.71 18.90 -5.23
C GLY A 72 -13.98 19.48 -5.84
N GLY A 73 -15.05 18.73 -5.71
CA GLY A 73 -16.31 18.91 -6.39
C GLY A 73 -16.85 17.57 -6.89
N GLU A 74 -18.14 17.54 -7.23
CA GLU A 74 -18.79 16.32 -7.69
C GLU A 74 -18.17 15.84 -9.02
N ASN A 75 -17.69 14.59 -9.02
CA ASN A 75 -17.02 13.95 -10.16
C ASN A 75 -15.80 14.72 -10.69
N VAL A 76 -15.11 15.46 -9.80
CA VAL A 76 -13.92 16.22 -10.18
C VAL A 76 -12.65 15.38 -10.03
N THR A 77 -11.79 15.45 -11.05
CA THR A 77 -10.40 15.01 -11.00
C THR A 77 -9.50 16.24 -10.94
N ALA A 78 -8.43 16.20 -10.16
CA ALA A 78 -7.44 17.24 -10.05
C ALA A 78 -6.06 16.74 -10.46
N PHE A 79 -5.29 17.65 -11.04
CA PHE A 79 -3.90 17.43 -11.43
C PHE A 79 -2.99 18.34 -10.63
N PHE A 80 -1.99 17.76 -9.97
CA PHE A 80 -0.93 18.48 -9.27
C PHE A 80 0.38 18.24 -10.00
N ARG A 81 1.14 19.30 -10.28
CA ARG A 81 2.45 19.18 -10.94
C ARG A 81 3.52 19.96 -10.19
N LYS A 82 4.68 19.33 -10.06
CA LYS A 82 5.86 19.97 -9.46
C LYS A 82 7.14 19.38 -10.04
N THR A 83 8.12 20.24 -10.23
CA THR A 83 9.50 19.80 -10.48
C THR A 83 10.27 19.88 -9.17
N ILE A 84 10.86 18.77 -8.76
CA ILE A 84 11.59 18.62 -7.51
C ILE A 84 13.05 18.32 -7.87
N GLN A 85 13.99 19.08 -7.32
CA GLN A 85 15.42 18.80 -7.42
C GLN A 85 15.91 18.16 -6.14
N VAL A 86 16.71 17.10 -6.27
CA VAL A 86 17.31 16.41 -5.12
C VAL A 86 18.39 17.32 -4.51
N PRO A 87 18.27 17.68 -3.22
CA PRO A 87 19.25 18.50 -2.52
C PRO A 87 20.49 17.69 -2.12
N GLU A 88 21.60 18.38 -1.87
CA GLU A 88 22.87 17.78 -1.42
C GLU A 88 22.72 16.94 -0.14
N ILE A 89 21.84 17.34 0.79
CA ILE A 89 21.62 16.64 2.06
C ILE A 89 21.07 15.20 1.89
N HIS A 90 20.49 14.89 0.73
CA HIS A 90 19.97 13.56 0.42
C HIS A 90 20.92 12.70 -0.42
N GLN A 91 22.10 13.22 -0.81
CA GLN A 91 23.06 12.49 -1.65
C GLN A 91 23.39 11.10 -1.10
N GLY A 92 23.27 10.09 -1.95
CA GLY A 92 23.63 8.69 -1.66
C GLY A 92 22.65 7.94 -0.76
N ARG A 93 21.53 8.54 -0.36
CA ARG A 93 20.59 7.97 0.62
C ARG A 93 19.26 7.53 -0.01
N PRO A 94 18.50 6.63 0.65
CA PRO A 94 17.16 6.25 0.21
C PRO A 94 16.22 7.45 0.26
N LEU A 95 15.59 7.77 -0.87
CA LEU A 95 14.78 8.96 -1.05
C LEU A 95 13.31 8.61 -1.24
N PHE A 96 12.46 9.33 -0.53
CA PHE A 96 11.01 9.13 -0.54
C PHE A 96 10.28 10.46 -0.70
N LEU A 97 9.08 10.37 -1.28
CA LEU A 97 8.10 11.45 -1.31
C LEU A 97 6.89 11.03 -0.47
N ASP A 98 6.69 11.65 0.70
CA ASP A 98 5.47 11.51 1.49
C ASP A 98 4.47 12.57 1.08
N ILE A 99 3.44 12.18 0.34
CA ILE A 99 2.46 13.11 -0.24
C ILE A 99 1.04 12.62 -0.06
N ARG A 100 0.18 13.50 0.45
CA ARG A 100 -1.25 13.27 0.62
C ARG A 100 -2.02 14.47 0.12
N VAL A 101 -2.49 14.35 -1.12
CA VAL A 101 -3.36 15.35 -1.76
C VAL A 101 -4.84 15.11 -1.44
N GLY A 102 -5.18 13.99 -0.81
CA GLY A 102 -6.56 13.55 -0.58
C GLY A 102 -7.17 12.81 -1.77
N GLY A 103 -8.22 12.02 -1.51
CA GLY A 103 -8.85 11.18 -2.52
C GLY A 103 -8.01 9.97 -2.93
N GLU A 104 -8.37 9.34 -4.04
CA GLU A 104 -7.59 8.28 -4.67
C GLU A 104 -6.76 8.90 -5.80
N ALA A 105 -5.45 8.71 -5.83
CA ALA A 105 -4.59 9.38 -6.79
C ALA A 105 -3.50 8.49 -7.39
N LEU A 106 -2.97 8.88 -8.55
CA LEU A 106 -1.80 8.27 -9.18
C LEU A 106 -0.68 9.30 -9.21
N LEU A 107 0.45 9.03 -8.56
CA LEU A 107 1.68 9.75 -8.81
C LEU A 107 2.40 9.15 -10.01
N SER A 108 2.72 9.99 -10.98
CA SER A 108 3.62 9.73 -12.09
C SER A 108 4.89 10.56 -11.92
N VAL A 109 6.04 9.97 -12.22
CA VAL A 109 7.35 10.63 -12.19
C VAL A 109 7.99 10.51 -13.55
N ASN A 110 8.46 11.64 -14.10
CA ASN A 110 9.08 11.72 -15.43
C ASN A 110 8.20 11.11 -16.54
N GLY A 111 6.88 11.33 -16.44
CA GLY A 111 5.88 10.84 -17.39
C GLY A 111 5.51 9.36 -17.26
N ARG A 112 5.97 8.66 -16.20
CA ARG A 112 5.66 7.24 -15.96
C ARG A 112 4.86 7.06 -14.68
N PRO A 113 3.76 6.28 -14.67
CA PRO A 113 3.05 5.89 -13.46
C PRO A 113 4.00 5.23 -12.46
N LEU A 114 4.08 5.79 -11.24
CA LEU A 114 5.00 5.31 -10.21
C LEU A 114 4.25 4.60 -9.07
N GLN A 115 3.23 5.23 -8.48
CA GLN A 115 2.52 4.66 -7.34
C GLN A 115 1.12 5.27 -7.18
N GLY A 116 0.12 4.44 -6.85
CA GLY A 116 -1.16 4.92 -6.32
C GLY A 116 -1.03 5.52 -4.92
N LEU A 117 -1.80 6.56 -4.64
CA LEU A 117 -1.93 7.23 -3.35
C LEU A 117 -3.38 7.16 -2.88
N ASP A 118 -3.58 7.04 -1.57
CA ASP A 118 -4.89 7.10 -0.92
C ASP A 118 -4.72 7.42 0.58
N TYR A 119 -5.81 7.29 1.35
CA TYR A 119 -5.80 7.54 2.80
C TYR A 119 -4.76 6.71 3.57
N TYR A 120 -4.48 5.49 3.09
CA TYR A 120 -3.56 4.54 3.72
C TYR A 120 -2.17 4.54 3.08
N ARG A 121 -2.01 5.15 1.90
CA ARG A 121 -0.76 5.15 1.15
C ARG A 121 -0.38 6.55 0.70
N SER A 122 0.60 7.15 1.38
CA SER A 122 1.16 8.48 1.03
C SER A 122 2.67 8.46 0.77
N LEU A 123 3.38 7.46 1.28
CA LEU A 123 4.83 7.35 1.20
C LEU A 123 5.24 6.64 -0.08
N VAL A 124 6.03 7.29 -0.92
CA VAL A 124 6.47 6.77 -2.22
C VAL A 124 7.99 6.64 -2.24
N TYR A 125 8.47 5.42 -2.45
CA TYR A 125 9.89 5.14 -2.72
C TYR A 125 10.28 5.68 -4.11
N LEU A 126 11.32 6.52 -4.16
CA LEU A 126 11.87 7.08 -5.41
C LEU A 126 13.15 6.37 -5.85
N THR A 127 14.10 6.18 -4.94
CA THR A 127 15.40 5.54 -5.22
C THR A 127 16.13 5.18 -3.93
N GLU A 128 16.91 4.10 -3.94
CA GLU A 128 17.76 3.69 -2.81
C GLU A 128 18.99 4.60 -2.64
N LYS A 129 19.45 5.22 -3.74
CA LYS A 129 20.65 6.08 -3.74
C LYS A 129 20.36 7.34 -4.52
N ALA A 130 19.90 8.37 -3.81
CA ALA A 130 19.68 9.68 -4.39
C ALA A 130 20.98 10.29 -4.96
N GLN A 131 20.84 11.04 -6.06
CA GLN A 131 21.91 11.82 -6.65
C GLN A 131 21.49 13.28 -6.65
N ALA A 132 22.24 14.14 -5.95
CA ALA A 132 22.02 15.56 -5.88
C ALA A 132 21.96 16.20 -7.28
N GLY A 133 21.09 17.18 -7.45
CA GLY A 133 20.81 17.81 -8.74
C GLY A 133 19.91 16.98 -9.68
N THR A 134 19.64 15.69 -9.39
CA THR A 134 18.63 14.92 -10.13
C THR A 134 17.29 15.63 -10.05
N THR A 135 16.62 15.72 -11.18
CA THR A 135 15.32 16.38 -11.30
C THR A 135 14.21 15.35 -11.50
N TYR A 136 13.19 15.41 -10.66
CA TYR A 136 11.95 14.64 -10.80
C TYR A 136 10.81 15.56 -11.23
N HIS A 137 10.16 15.22 -12.34
CA HIS A 137 8.93 15.85 -12.78
C HIS A 137 7.74 15.03 -12.28
N CYS A 138 7.12 15.50 -11.20
CA CYS A 138 6.00 14.84 -10.56
C CYS A 138 4.68 15.36 -11.14
N GLU A 139 3.80 14.44 -11.53
CA GLU A 139 2.40 14.70 -11.87
C GLU A 139 1.51 13.77 -11.05
N ILE A 140 0.50 14.32 -10.38
CA ILE A 140 -0.47 13.55 -9.62
C ILE A 140 -1.84 13.76 -10.24
N GLU A 141 -2.49 12.68 -10.64
CA GLU A 141 -3.91 12.65 -10.98
C GLU A 141 -4.69 12.14 -9.78
N ALA A 142 -5.46 13.00 -9.12
CA ALA A 142 -6.27 12.66 -7.96
C ALA A 142 -7.75 12.79 -8.28
N PHE A 143 -8.57 11.84 -7.84
CA PHE A 143 -10.03 11.93 -8.00
C PHE A 143 -10.76 11.76 -6.67
N VAL A 144 -11.90 12.45 -6.60
CA VAL A 144 -12.84 12.34 -5.49
C VAL A 144 -13.63 11.04 -5.67
N ARG A 145 -13.42 10.07 -4.77
CA ARG A 145 -14.19 8.82 -4.75
C ARG A 145 -15.66 9.13 -4.46
N SER A 146 -16.57 8.80 -5.37
CA SER A 146 -18.01 8.98 -5.12
C SER A 146 -18.58 7.92 -4.15
N GLN A 147 -19.60 8.33 -3.39
CA GLN A 147 -20.40 7.55 -2.44
C GLN A 147 -20.82 6.16 -2.97
N PRO A 148 -21.03 5.15 -2.09
CA PRO A 148 -21.27 5.24 -0.64
C PRO A 148 -20.11 4.88 0.31
N PHE A 149 -18.85 4.73 -0.15
CA PHE A 149 -17.73 4.43 0.76
C PHE A 149 -17.39 5.55 1.75
N GLU A 150 -17.67 6.80 1.39
CA GLU A 150 -17.47 7.98 2.23
C GLU A 150 -18.15 7.90 3.61
N LYS A 151 -19.28 7.18 3.73
CA LYS A 151 -19.95 6.96 5.02
C LYS A 151 -19.12 6.15 6.02
N TRP A 152 -18.27 5.24 5.53
CA TRP A 152 -17.39 4.43 6.36
C TRP A 152 -16.21 5.24 6.90
N PHE A 153 -15.80 6.29 6.18
CA PHE A 153 -14.68 7.16 6.54
C PHE A 153 -15.11 8.49 7.18
N LYS A 154 -16.42 8.72 7.36
CA LYS A 154 -17.01 10.00 7.81
C LYS A 154 -16.61 11.20 6.94
N ASP A 155 -16.05 10.95 5.76
CA ASP A 155 -15.62 11.95 4.78
C ASP A 155 -16.70 12.06 3.71
N THR A 156 -17.85 12.63 4.06
CA THR A 156 -19.07 12.68 3.22
C THR A 156 -19.13 13.87 2.27
N GLY A 157 -18.03 14.61 2.14
CA GLY A 157 -17.96 15.78 1.27
C GLY A 157 -17.32 15.42 -0.07
N ASN A 158 -17.60 16.20 -1.11
CA ASN A 158 -16.83 16.13 -2.37
C ASN A 158 -15.54 16.95 -2.34
N ILE A 159 -15.12 17.41 -1.15
CA ILE A 159 -13.95 18.25 -0.94
C ILE A 159 -12.84 17.39 -0.33
N ARG A 160 -11.62 17.63 -0.77
CA ARG A 160 -10.39 16.96 -0.36
C ARG A 160 -9.37 18.01 0.04
N HIS A 161 -8.50 17.63 0.96
CA HIS A 161 -7.52 18.51 1.56
C HIS A 161 -6.13 18.12 1.09
N PHE A 162 -5.35 19.09 0.62
CA PHE A 162 -3.93 18.86 0.36
C PHE A 162 -3.17 18.88 1.70
N GLU A 163 -3.12 17.74 2.39
CA GLU A 163 -2.63 17.65 3.77
C GLU A 163 -1.11 17.84 3.90
N ARG A 164 -0.33 17.22 3.02
CA ARG A 164 1.15 17.25 3.12
C ARG A 164 1.86 16.86 1.84
N ALA A 165 3.08 17.35 1.70
CA ALA A 165 4.06 16.90 0.71
C ALA A 165 5.49 17.14 1.23
N TYR A 166 6.21 16.06 1.48
CA TYR A 166 7.58 16.09 2.00
C TYR A 166 8.51 15.24 1.14
N LEU A 167 9.65 15.81 0.74
CA LEU A 167 10.79 15.03 0.29
C LEU A 167 11.62 14.68 1.53
N LEU A 168 11.86 13.39 1.74
CA LEU A 168 12.52 12.92 2.96
C LEU A 168 13.37 11.67 2.70
N VAL A 169 14.14 11.28 3.69
CA VAL A 169 14.86 10.01 3.70
C VAL A 169 14.42 9.17 4.90
N ILE A 170 14.51 7.85 4.76
CA ILE A 170 14.21 6.90 5.83
C ILE A 170 15.52 6.27 6.28
N ASP A 171 15.78 6.29 7.59
CA ASP A 171 16.90 5.55 8.17
C ASP A 171 16.51 4.07 8.28
N ARG A 172 17.06 3.25 7.37
CA ARG A 172 16.74 1.81 7.26
C ARG A 172 17.05 1.02 8.54
N GLU A 173 18.01 1.44 9.35
CA GLU A 173 18.34 0.73 10.60
C GLU A 173 17.27 0.95 11.67
N ILE A 174 16.69 2.16 11.72
CA ILE A 174 15.58 2.48 12.61
C ILE A 174 14.28 1.86 12.10
N GLU A 175 14.04 1.91 10.78
CA GLU A 175 12.89 1.28 10.13
C GLU A 175 12.84 -0.24 10.38
N ASP A 176 13.97 -0.93 10.23
CA ASP A 176 14.09 -2.38 10.47
C ASP A 176 13.79 -2.73 11.93
N PHE A 177 14.29 -1.94 12.89
CA PHE A 177 13.94 -2.12 14.30
C PHE A 177 12.48 -1.78 14.60
N TYR A 178 11.95 -0.71 14.01
CA TYR A 178 10.57 -0.27 14.20
C TYR A 178 9.59 -1.37 13.82
N TYR A 179 9.71 -1.93 12.61
CA TYR A 179 8.79 -2.96 12.15
C TYR A 179 8.91 -4.28 12.91
N ASP A 180 10.10 -4.62 13.41
CA ASP A 180 10.26 -5.74 14.34
C ASP A 180 9.43 -5.54 15.62
N VAL A 181 9.61 -4.39 16.28
CA VAL A 181 8.95 -4.13 17.56
C VAL A 181 7.44 -3.97 17.36
N GLU A 182 7.03 -3.25 16.32
CA GLU A 182 5.62 -3.09 15.96
C GLU A 182 4.96 -4.44 15.67
N THR A 183 5.60 -5.29 14.87
CA THR A 183 5.07 -6.64 14.57
C THR A 183 4.98 -7.50 15.83
N ALA A 184 6.01 -7.49 16.68
CA ALA A 184 6.00 -8.21 17.94
C ALA A 184 4.90 -7.69 18.88
N PHE A 185 4.66 -6.37 18.91
CA PHE A 185 3.61 -5.76 19.72
C PHE A 185 2.19 -6.04 19.18
N LEU A 186 2.02 -6.05 17.86
CA LEU A 186 0.77 -6.50 17.22
C LEU A 186 0.49 -7.97 17.53
N ALA A 187 1.51 -8.83 17.51
CA ALA A 187 1.36 -10.21 17.94
C ALA A 187 0.99 -10.28 19.43
N CYS A 188 1.70 -9.55 20.29
CA CYS A 188 1.41 -9.46 21.73
C CYS A 188 -0.06 -9.13 22.00
N THR A 189 -0.58 -8.06 21.36
CA THR A 189 -1.96 -7.62 21.55
C THR A 189 -2.99 -8.56 20.93
N SER A 190 -2.64 -9.25 19.84
CA SER A 190 -3.50 -10.26 19.21
C SER A 190 -3.66 -11.54 20.07
N PHE A 191 -2.68 -11.83 20.94
CA PHE A 191 -2.70 -12.96 21.87
C PHE A 191 -3.02 -12.54 23.31
N ALA A 192 -3.80 -11.47 23.53
CA ALA A 192 -4.09 -10.95 24.86
C ALA A 192 -4.74 -11.97 25.83
N ASP A 193 -5.45 -12.98 25.30
CA ASP A 193 -6.06 -14.04 26.10
C ASP A 193 -5.10 -15.21 26.42
N ASP A 194 -3.95 -15.29 25.74
CA ASP A 194 -2.88 -16.25 26.03
C ASP A 194 -1.79 -15.55 26.84
N LEU A 195 -1.96 -15.57 28.17
CA LEU A 195 -1.08 -14.86 29.10
C LEU A 195 0.40 -15.28 28.97
N GLU A 196 0.71 -16.51 28.57
CA GLU A 196 2.10 -16.92 28.43
C GLU A 196 2.79 -16.23 27.24
N ILE A 197 2.10 -16.15 26.09
CA ILE A 197 2.59 -15.46 24.90
C ILE A 197 2.61 -13.96 25.15
N TYR A 198 1.53 -13.42 25.72
CA TYR A 198 1.40 -12.01 26.03
C TYR A 198 2.51 -11.53 26.96
N ASP A 199 2.66 -12.13 28.14
CA ASP A 199 3.64 -11.71 29.15
C ASP A 199 5.06 -11.81 28.57
N PHE A 200 5.38 -12.89 27.85
CA PHE A 200 6.67 -13.04 27.20
C PHE A 200 6.96 -11.93 26.17
N LEU A 201 6.05 -11.70 25.21
CA LEU A 201 6.29 -10.69 24.18
C LEU A 201 6.36 -9.29 24.81
N PHE A 202 5.47 -8.99 25.75
CA PHE A 202 5.40 -7.70 26.42
C PHE A 202 6.70 -7.40 27.18
N GLU A 203 7.18 -8.34 27.99
CA GLU A 203 8.42 -8.19 28.78
C GLU A 203 9.64 -7.95 27.88
N GLU A 204 9.78 -8.73 26.81
CA GLU A 204 10.93 -8.62 25.90
C GLU A 204 10.89 -7.33 25.06
N ILE A 205 9.70 -6.89 24.63
CA ILE A 205 9.49 -5.61 23.95
C ILE A 205 9.83 -4.44 24.88
N ASP A 206 9.28 -4.43 26.10
CA ASP A 206 9.52 -3.35 27.06
C ASP A 206 10.99 -3.27 27.46
N HIS A 207 11.68 -4.41 27.63
CA HIS A 207 13.13 -4.42 27.85
C HIS A 207 13.91 -3.80 26.69
N ALA A 208 13.61 -4.18 25.45
CA ALA A 208 14.28 -3.61 24.29
C ALA A 208 14.07 -2.09 24.20
N LEU A 209 12.85 -1.62 24.44
CA LEU A 209 12.52 -0.19 24.42
C LEU A 209 13.17 0.58 25.59
N LYS A 210 13.42 -0.07 26.73
CA LYS A 210 14.17 0.52 27.86
C LYS A 210 15.67 0.68 27.59
N MET A 211 16.21 0.02 26.57
CA MET A 211 17.60 0.23 26.12
C MET A 211 17.80 1.55 25.37
N ILE A 212 16.70 2.21 24.99
CA ILE A 212 16.71 3.41 24.16
C ILE A 212 16.42 4.62 25.05
N ASP A 213 17.35 5.56 25.04
CA ASP A 213 17.15 6.92 25.53
C ASP A 213 16.49 7.75 24.43
N PHE A 214 15.17 7.94 24.56
CA PHE A 214 14.37 8.74 23.62
C PHE A 214 14.67 10.24 23.65
N TYR A 215 15.51 10.70 24.59
CA TYR A 215 15.96 12.08 24.70
C TYR A 215 17.42 12.27 24.27
N GLU A 216 18.05 11.23 23.73
CA GLU A 216 19.42 11.31 23.22
C GLU A 216 19.53 12.28 22.03
N GLU A 217 20.36 13.31 22.17
CA GLU A 217 20.57 14.33 21.14
C GLU A 217 21.62 13.90 20.10
N ASP A 218 22.58 13.05 20.47
CA ASP A 218 23.55 12.49 19.53
C ASP A 218 22.93 11.35 18.73
N PHE A 219 22.66 11.62 17.45
CA PHE A 219 21.98 10.67 16.57
C PHE A 219 22.75 9.35 16.37
N GLU A 220 24.09 9.36 16.34
CA GLU A 220 24.85 8.11 16.22
C GLU A 220 24.81 7.29 17.51
N LYS A 221 24.79 7.98 18.65
CA LYS A 221 24.58 7.31 19.94
C LYS A 221 23.17 6.73 20.05
N TYR A 222 22.14 7.45 19.61
CA TYR A 222 20.77 6.96 19.51
C TYR A 222 20.70 5.71 18.60
N LYS A 223 21.29 5.77 17.40
CA LYS A 223 21.37 4.63 16.48
C LYS A 223 22.10 3.43 17.07
N SER A 224 23.19 3.66 17.82
CA SER A 224 23.88 2.58 18.52
C SER A 224 22.96 1.87 19.53
N GLN A 225 22.09 2.59 20.22
CA GLN A 225 21.12 1.99 21.14
C GLN A 225 20.05 1.20 20.38
N ILE A 226 19.56 1.72 19.24
CA ILE A 226 18.64 1.01 18.35
C ILE A 226 19.25 -0.32 17.87
N ARG A 227 20.52 -0.34 17.45
CA ARG A 227 21.22 -1.59 17.05
C ARG A 227 21.29 -2.61 18.18
N GLN A 228 21.51 -2.15 19.41
CA GLN A 228 21.53 -3.01 20.60
C GLN A 228 20.15 -3.59 20.88
N ALA A 229 19.10 -2.76 20.86
CA ALA A 229 17.71 -3.18 21.07
C ALA A 229 17.23 -4.15 19.97
N LYS A 230 17.59 -3.90 18.70
CA LYS A 230 17.31 -4.81 17.56
C LYS A 230 18.00 -6.16 17.74
N SER A 231 19.28 -6.17 18.10
CA SER A 231 20.01 -7.41 18.37
C SER A 231 19.37 -8.19 19.52
N TYR A 232 18.88 -7.49 20.55
CA TYR A 232 18.16 -8.08 21.67
C TYR A 232 16.84 -8.74 21.23
N ILE A 233 15.97 -8.02 20.50
CA ILE A 233 14.69 -8.57 20.03
C ILE A 233 14.89 -9.72 19.05
N GLN A 234 15.87 -9.63 18.14
CA GLN A 234 16.20 -10.73 17.24
C GLN A 234 16.52 -12.00 18.04
N GLN A 235 17.41 -11.90 19.03
CA GLN A 235 17.82 -13.04 19.84
C GLN A 235 16.67 -13.59 20.71
N LYS A 236 15.89 -12.70 21.33
CA LYS A 236 14.91 -13.07 22.35
C LYS A 236 13.58 -13.51 21.77
N ILE A 237 13.11 -12.86 20.71
CA ILE A 237 11.80 -13.11 20.11
C ILE A 237 11.95 -13.95 18.84
N TYR A 238 12.66 -13.44 17.83
CA TYR A 238 12.65 -14.04 16.49
C TYR A 238 13.46 -15.33 16.36
N ASP A 239 14.60 -15.44 17.06
CA ASP A 239 15.43 -16.66 17.08
C ASP A 239 14.93 -17.68 18.13
N SER A 240 13.95 -17.30 18.96
CA SER A 240 13.41 -18.16 19.99
C SER A 240 12.52 -19.26 19.41
N ASN A 241 12.73 -20.48 19.88
CA ASN A 241 11.86 -21.61 19.54
C ASN A 241 10.71 -21.81 20.55
N ARG A 242 10.55 -20.92 21.55
CA ARG A 242 9.62 -21.11 22.68
C ARG A 242 8.19 -21.41 22.24
N PHE A 243 7.69 -20.69 21.23
CA PHE A 243 6.33 -20.84 20.71
C PHE A 243 6.27 -21.41 19.30
N LYS A 244 7.38 -21.96 18.80
CA LYS A 244 7.47 -22.49 17.43
C LYS A 244 6.49 -23.65 17.24
N LYS A 245 5.72 -23.58 16.15
CA LYS A 245 4.83 -24.67 15.69
C LYS A 245 5.34 -25.23 14.36
N SER A 246 4.94 -26.47 14.07
CA SER A 246 5.21 -27.08 12.76
C SER A 246 4.20 -26.58 11.72
N GLY A 247 4.67 -26.37 10.49
CA GLY A 247 3.86 -25.84 9.39
C GLY A 247 4.68 -24.95 8.47
N GLN A 248 4.08 -24.58 7.34
CA GLN A 248 4.61 -23.58 6.42
C GLN A 248 3.55 -22.51 6.21
N ILE A 249 3.96 -21.25 6.23
CA ILE A 249 3.11 -20.10 5.91
C ILE A 249 3.67 -19.48 4.64
N SER A 250 2.85 -19.41 3.60
CA SER A 250 3.17 -18.69 2.37
C SER A 250 2.40 -17.38 2.36
N LEU A 251 3.12 -16.26 2.30
CA LEU A 251 2.55 -14.93 2.20
C LEU A 251 2.76 -14.43 0.78
N ILE A 252 1.67 -14.08 0.10
CA ILE A 252 1.69 -13.64 -1.29
C ILE A 252 0.83 -12.38 -1.38
N GLY A 253 1.37 -11.33 -2.00
CA GLY A 253 0.60 -10.12 -2.26
C GLY A 253 -0.49 -10.39 -3.29
N GLN A 254 -1.70 -9.91 -3.04
CA GLN A 254 -2.79 -9.97 -4.00
C GLN A 254 -3.61 -8.68 -3.90
N SER A 255 -4.15 -8.23 -5.03
CA SER A 255 -5.10 -7.11 -5.07
C SER A 255 -6.32 -7.55 -5.86
N HIS A 256 -7.40 -7.85 -5.14
CA HIS A 256 -8.72 -8.00 -5.72
C HIS A 256 -9.19 -6.67 -6.31
N LEU A 257 -9.73 -6.69 -7.53
CA LEU A 257 -10.29 -5.51 -8.16
C LEU A 257 -11.52 -5.87 -9.00
N ASP A 258 -12.69 -5.51 -8.49
CA ASP A 258 -13.94 -5.65 -9.24
C ASP A 258 -13.88 -4.85 -10.53
N ILE A 259 -14.26 -5.49 -11.64
CA ILE A 259 -14.27 -4.85 -12.97
C ILE A 259 -15.30 -3.73 -13.01
N VAL A 260 -16.46 -3.93 -12.40
CA VAL A 260 -17.49 -2.92 -12.18
C VAL A 260 -18.15 -3.27 -10.85
N PHE A 261 -18.15 -2.32 -9.93
CA PHE A 261 -18.84 -2.47 -8.66
C PHE A 261 -19.51 -1.16 -8.28
N MET A 262 -18.93 -0.44 -7.34
CA MET A 262 -19.41 0.87 -6.90
C MET A 262 -18.81 2.02 -7.72
N TRP A 263 -18.15 1.68 -8.82
CA TRP A 263 -17.56 2.60 -9.78
C TRP A 263 -17.80 2.07 -11.20
N PRO A 264 -17.91 2.97 -12.19
CA PRO A 264 -18.03 2.57 -13.59
C PRO A 264 -16.69 1.99 -14.08
N TYR A 265 -16.76 1.22 -15.16
CA TYR A 265 -15.58 0.57 -15.75
C TYR A 265 -14.44 1.56 -16.10
N ILE A 266 -14.75 2.79 -16.51
CA ILE A 266 -13.74 3.82 -16.79
C ILE A 266 -12.85 4.14 -15.57
N GLU A 267 -13.36 3.93 -14.36
CA GLU A 267 -12.59 4.07 -13.11
C GLU A 267 -11.77 2.84 -12.79
N THR A 268 -12.25 1.65 -13.15
CA THR A 268 -11.50 0.41 -13.00
C THR A 268 -10.17 0.50 -13.73
N ILE A 269 -10.15 1.12 -14.92
CA ILE A 269 -8.90 1.35 -15.66
C ILE A 269 -7.92 2.18 -14.82
N ARG A 270 -8.36 3.30 -14.23
CA ARG A 270 -7.52 4.13 -13.35
C ARG A 270 -7.09 3.41 -12.07
N LYS A 271 -7.98 2.63 -11.46
CA LYS A 271 -7.69 1.78 -10.29
C LYS A 271 -6.62 0.74 -10.62
N ASN A 272 -6.78 0.05 -11.73
CA ASN A 272 -5.87 -0.99 -12.18
C ASN A 272 -4.46 -0.44 -12.47
N ILE A 273 -4.36 0.72 -13.12
CA ILE A 273 -3.07 1.39 -13.37
C ILE A 273 -2.37 1.72 -12.05
N ARG A 274 -3.10 2.29 -11.08
CA ARG A 274 -2.54 2.62 -9.76
C ARG A 274 -2.09 1.38 -8.99
N THR A 275 -2.90 0.34 -8.96
CA THR A 275 -2.56 -0.92 -8.32
C THR A 275 -1.31 -1.52 -8.95
N THR A 276 -1.27 -1.60 -10.28
CA THR A 276 -0.12 -2.16 -11.01
C THR A 276 1.15 -1.35 -10.76
N ALA A 277 1.08 -0.02 -10.85
CA ALA A 277 2.22 0.86 -10.58
C ALA A 277 2.71 0.72 -9.13
N SER A 278 1.80 0.69 -8.15
CA SER A 278 2.14 0.46 -6.75
C SER A 278 2.84 -0.87 -6.51
N VAL A 279 2.32 -1.96 -7.07
CA VAL A 279 2.93 -3.29 -6.94
C VAL A 279 4.33 -3.31 -7.56
N LEU A 280 4.50 -2.72 -8.75
CA LEU A 280 5.82 -2.62 -9.39
C LEU A 280 6.78 -1.75 -8.58
N ASN A 281 6.31 -0.69 -7.91
CA ASN A 281 7.16 0.11 -7.02
C ASN A 281 7.58 -0.66 -5.77
N LEU A 282 6.65 -1.39 -5.15
CA LEU A 282 6.97 -2.30 -4.05
C LEU A 282 7.99 -3.36 -4.49
N MET A 283 7.87 -3.89 -5.71
CA MET A 283 8.85 -4.84 -6.24
C MET A 283 10.24 -4.21 -6.50
N ARG A 284 10.35 -2.90 -6.71
CA ARG A 284 11.63 -2.20 -6.80
C ARG A 284 12.29 -2.01 -5.44
N GLU A 285 11.48 -1.81 -4.40
CA GLU A 285 11.96 -1.62 -3.03
C GLU A 285 12.26 -2.95 -2.32
N PHE A 286 11.39 -3.96 -2.48
CA PHE A 286 11.44 -5.25 -1.79
C PHE A 286 11.67 -6.40 -2.79
N PRO A 287 12.91 -6.84 -3.04
CA PRO A 287 13.24 -7.85 -4.06
C PRO A 287 12.55 -9.21 -3.87
N GLU A 288 12.21 -9.58 -2.65
CA GLU A 288 11.50 -10.82 -2.29
C GLU A 288 9.98 -10.76 -2.45
N PHE A 289 9.41 -9.57 -2.69
CA PHE A 289 7.96 -9.41 -2.84
C PHE A 289 7.44 -10.17 -4.07
N ILE A 290 6.46 -11.04 -3.84
CA ILE A 290 5.72 -11.81 -4.85
C ILE A 290 4.28 -11.34 -4.86
N PHE A 291 3.74 -11.10 -6.05
CA PHE A 291 2.37 -10.66 -6.26
C PHE A 291 1.64 -11.58 -7.23
N SER A 292 0.40 -11.92 -6.92
CA SER A 292 -0.47 -12.69 -7.80
C SER A 292 -1.67 -11.85 -8.28
N GLN A 293 -2.01 -12.00 -9.56
CA GLN A 293 -3.16 -11.32 -10.17
C GLN A 293 -3.94 -12.28 -11.08
N SER A 294 -5.26 -12.34 -10.87
CA SER A 294 -6.17 -13.40 -11.31
C SER A 294 -6.90 -13.10 -12.61
N GLN A 295 -7.32 -11.84 -12.81
CA GLN A 295 -8.25 -11.46 -13.87
C GLN A 295 -7.50 -11.10 -15.15
N GLN A 296 -7.69 -11.85 -16.25
CA GLN A 296 -7.14 -11.49 -17.56
C GLN A 296 -7.50 -10.06 -17.97
N LYS A 297 -8.76 -9.66 -17.77
CA LYS A 297 -9.26 -8.35 -18.24
C LYS A 297 -8.42 -7.18 -17.72
N LEU A 298 -7.88 -7.30 -16.51
CA LEU A 298 -7.00 -6.29 -15.94
C LEU A 298 -5.68 -6.17 -16.73
N TYR A 299 -5.12 -7.29 -17.19
CA TYR A 299 -3.91 -7.26 -18.03
C TYR A 299 -4.16 -6.61 -19.39
N GLU A 300 -5.30 -6.91 -20.02
CA GLU A 300 -5.68 -6.27 -21.29
C GLU A 300 -5.76 -4.75 -21.16
N ASP A 301 -6.31 -4.26 -20.04
CA ASP A 301 -6.43 -2.83 -19.78
C ASP A 301 -5.06 -2.17 -19.58
N ILE A 302 -4.14 -2.82 -18.87
CA ILE A 302 -2.77 -2.31 -18.74
C ILE A 302 -2.04 -2.35 -20.09
N GLU A 303 -2.17 -3.44 -20.85
CA GLU A 303 -1.58 -3.57 -22.19
C GLU A 303 -2.06 -2.45 -23.13
N GLN A 304 -3.35 -2.14 -23.09
CA GLN A 304 -3.98 -1.13 -23.94
C GLN A 304 -3.62 0.30 -23.53
N TYR A 305 -3.73 0.63 -22.24
CA TYR A 305 -3.65 2.02 -21.76
C TYR A 305 -2.29 2.40 -21.18
N GLN A 306 -1.47 1.44 -20.78
CA GLN A 306 -0.14 1.65 -20.19
C GLN A 306 0.87 0.58 -20.67
N PRO A 307 1.20 0.53 -21.97
CA PRO A 307 2.00 -0.54 -22.56
C PRO A 307 3.42 -0.65 -21.98
N GLU A 308 4.02 0.45 -21.51
CA GLU A 308 5.32 0.39 -20.82
C GLU A 308 5.20 -0.31 -19.45
N LEU A 309 4.13 -0.02 -18.70
CA LEU A 309 3.85 -0.68 -17.43
C LEU A 309 3.59 -2.19 -17.65
N PHE A 310 2.89 -2.54 -18.73
CA PHE A 310 2.69 -3.93 -19.12
C PHE A 310 4.01 -4.67 -19.41
N ARG A 311 4.99 -4.00 -20.03
CA ARG A 311 6.33 -4.59 -20.25
C ARG A 311 7.03 -4.88 -18.92
N GLU A 312 6.98 -3.95 -17.97
CA GLU A 312 7.52 -4.18 -16.62
C GLU A 312 6.82 -5.37 -15.93
N VAL A 313 5.49 -5.50 -16.06
CA VAL A 313 4.76 -6.68 -15.55
C VAL A 313 5.28 -7.98 -16.18
N LYS A 314 5.52 -8.00 -17.50
CA LYS A 314 6.09 -9.18 -18.19
C LYS A 314 7.51 -9.49 -17.72
N GLU A 315 8.31 -8.48 -17.40
CA GLU A 315 9.65 -8.67 -16.82
C GLU A 315 9.56 -9.30 -15.43
N ARG A 316 8.73 -8.77 -14.53
CA ARG A 316 8.51 -9.33 -13.19
C ARG A 316 7.90 -10.73 -13.23
N GLN A 317 7.09 -11.03 -14.23
CA GLN A 317 6.54 -12.37 -14.44
C GLN A 317 7.65 -13.36 -14.82
N LYS A 318 8.56 -12.98 -15.73
CA LYS A 318 9.73 -13.82 -16.10
C LYS A 318 10.68 -14.04 -14.92
N GLU A 319 10.80 -13.06 -14.03
CA GLU A 319 11.55 -13.18 -12.77
C GLU A 319 10.88 -14.11 -11.74
N GLY A 320 9.62 -14.53 -11.97
CA GLY A 320 8.85 -15.34 -11.03
C GLY A 320 8.26 -14.55 -9.86
N ARG A 321 8.26 -13.22 -9.94
CA ARG A 321 7.76 -12.32 -8.89
C ARG A 321 6.34 -11.83 -9.13
N TRP A 322 5.88 -11.92 -10.36
CA TRP A 322 4.49 -11.66 -10.74
C TRP A 322 3.83 -12.95 -11.22
N GLU A 323 2.84 -13.44 -10.49
CA GLU A 323 2.13 -14.68 -10.78
C GLU A 323 0.78 -14.43 -11.46
N CYS A 324 0.58 -15.05 -12.63
CA CYS A 324 -0.71 -15.06 -13.31
C CYS A 324 -1.54 -16.26 -12.82
N ILE A 325 -2.50 -16.01 -11.92
CA ILE A 325 -3.36 -17.04 -11.31
C ILE A 325 -4.80 -16.96 -11.84
N GLY A 326 -5.71 -17.80 -11.35
CA GLY A 326 -7.14 -17.77 -11.68
C GLY A 326 -7.47 -18.42 -13.02
N GLY A 327 -6.85 -17.96 -14.10
CA GLY A 327 -6.99 -18.53 -15.43
C GLY A 327 -8.34 -18.30 -16.10
N MET A 328 -9.12 -17.34 -15.60
CA MET A 328 -10.40 -16.91 -16.17
C MET A 328 -10.31 -15.48 -16.72
N TYR A 329 -11.23 -15.12 -17.62
CA TYR A 329 -11.23 -13.80 -18.25
C TYR A 329 -11.49 -12.68 -17.21
N ILE A 330 -12.45 -12.92 -16.32
CA ILE A 330 -12.71 -12.17 -15.09
C ILE A 330 -12.89 -13.16 -13.93
N GLU A 331 -13.27 -12.69 -12.75
CA GLU A 331 -13.79 -13.52 -11.67
C GLU A 331 -15.33 -13.54 -11.77
N PRO A 332 -15.95 -14.49 -12.51
CA PRO A 332 -17.37 -14.46 -12.77
C PRO A 332 -18.19 -14.93 -11.56
N ASP A 333 -19.45 -14.48 -11.50
CA ASP A 333 -20.43 -15.14 -10.64
C ASP A 333 -20.55 -16.62 -10.99
N CYS A 334 -20.72 -17.44 -9.96
CA CYS A 334 -20.62 -18.87 -10.08
C CYS A 334 -21.96 -19.63 -10.06
N ASN A 335 -23.09 -18.92 -10.00
CA ASN A 335 -24.43 -19.51 -9.91
C ASN A 335 -25.31 -19.17 -11.12
N LEU A 336 -25.21 -17.94 -11.62
CA LEU A 336 -26.09 -17.40 -12.65
C LEU A 336 -25.65 -17.80 -14.06
N ILE A 337 -24.36 -18.07 -14.26
CA ILE A 337 -23.81 -18.32 -15.58
C ILE A 337 -23.95 -19.79 -15.99
N SER A 338 -24.10 -20.03 -17.30
CA SER A 338 -24.16 -21.37 -17.85
C SER A 338 -22.80 -22.09 -17.78
N GLY A 339 -22.81 -23.43 -17.90
CA GLY A 339 -21.57 -24.20 -18.04
C GLY A 339 -20.72 -23.76 -19.25
N GLU A 340 -21.34 -23.39 -20.36
CA GLU A 340 -20.62 -22.85 -21.53
C GLU A 340 -19.96 -21.51 -21.20
N SER A 341 -20.61 -20.64 -20.43
CA SER A 341 -20.04 -19.37 -19.98
C SER A 341 -18.78 -19.60 -19.14
N PHE A 342 -18.77 -20.57 -18.23
CA PHE A 342 -17.56 -20.97 -17.49
C PHE A 342 -16.45 -21.46 -18.41
N VAL A 343 -16.79 -22.32 -19.37
CA VAL A 343 -15.82 -22.84 -20.35
C VAL A 343 -15.20 -21.68 -21.14
N ARG A 344 -15.96 -20.66 -21.52
CA ARG A 344 -15.46 -19.47 -22.23
C ARG A 344 -14.59 -18.58 -21.35
N GLN A 345 -14.97 -18.37 -20.09
CA GLN A 345 -14.15 -17.64 -19.12
C GLN A 345 -12.75 -18.26 -19.02
N ILE A 346 -12.68 -19.58 -18.87
CA ILE A 346 -11.41 -20.31 -18.77
C ILE A 346 -10.67 -20.34 -20.11
N LEU A 347 -11.37 -20.58 -21.22
CA LEU A 347 -10.76 -20.66 -22.54
C LEU A 347 -10.06 -19.35 -22.91
N TYR A 348 -10.73 -18.21 -22.73
CA TYR A 348 -10.16 -16.91 -23.02
C TYR A 348 -9.03 -16.59 -22.02
N GLY A 349 -9.30 -16.76 -20.71
CA GLY A 349 -8.32 -16.58 -19.63
C GLY A 349 -6.98 -17.25 -19.91
N LYS A 350 -7.03 -18.58 -20.10
CA LYS A 350 -5.83 -19.39 -20.33
C LYS A 350 -5.20 -19.10 -21.68
N ARG A 351 -5.97 -18.82 -22.73
CA ARG A 351 -5.42 -18.48 -24.05
C ARG A 351 -4.58 -17.21 -23.96
N TYR A 352 -5.07 -16.18 -23.27
CA TYR A 352 -4.35 -14.93 -23.11
C TYR A 352 -3.05 -15.11 -22.32
N PHE A 353 -3.11 -15.81 -21.18
CA PHE A 353 -1.89 -16.08 -20.40
C PHE A 353 -0.85 -16.87 -21.18
N ARG A 354 -1.26 -17.86 -21.98
CA ARG A 354 -0.34 -18.58 -22.87
C ARG A 354 0.27 -17.67 -23.93
N SER A 355 -0.53 -16.81 -24.57
CA SER A 355 -0.02 -15.94 -25.63
C SER A 355 0.87 -14.81 -25.12
N GLN A 356 0.51 -14.21 -23.97
CA GLN A 356 1.21 -13.03 -23.47
C GLN A 356 2.37 -13.38 -22.55
N PHE A 357 2.19 -14.37 -21.67
CA PHE A 357 3.16 -14.71 -20.62
C PHE A 357 3.80 -16.09 -20.80
N GLY A 358 3.32 -16.90 -21.75
CA GLY A 358 3.79 -18.29 -21.90
C GLY A 358 3.40 -19.19 -20.73
N THR A 359 2.46 -18.76 -19.89
CA THR A 359 2.03 -19.47 -18.68
C THR A 359 0.67 -20.14 -18.88
N ASP A 360 0.41 -21.19 -18.10
CA ASP A 360 -0.87 -21.86 -18.06
C ASP A 360 -1.36 -21.97 -16.62
N ALA A 361 -2.29 -21.10 -16.23
CA ALA A 361 -2.83 -21.06 -14.88
C ALA A 361 -3.38 -22.44 -14.45
N LYS A 362 -2.90 -22.89 -13.28
CA LYS A 362 -3.25 -24.18 -12.67
C LYS A 362 -4.19 -24.06 -11.48
N THR A 363 -4.27 -22.87 -10.89
CA THR A 363 -5.06 -22.60 -9.69
C THR A 363 -6.26 -21.75 -10.06
N CYS A 364 -7.46 -22.17 -9.64
CA CYS A 364 -8.65 -21.35 -9.70
C CYS A 364 -8.61 -20.32 -8.56
N TRP A 365 -8.90 -19.06 -8.86
CA TRP A 365 -8.89 -17.96 -7.89
C TRP A 365 -10.19 -17.19 -8.03
N LEU A 366 -11.09 -17.39 -7.06
CA LEU A 366 -12.43 -16.81 -7.00
C LEU A 366 -12.75 -16.49 -5.52
N PRO A 367 -11.99 -15.59 -4.88
CA PRO A 367 -12.12 -15.32 -3.44
C PRO A 367 -13.43 -14.61 -3.09
N ASP A 368 -14.03 -13.87 -4.02
CA ASP A 368 -15.17 -12.98 -3.77
C ASP A 368 -16.43 -13.39 -4.57
N VAL A 369 -16.70 -14.69 -4.66
CA VAL A 369 -17.91 -15.22 -5.33
C VAL A 369 -18.96 -15.69 -4.32
N PHE A 370 -20.23 -15.37 -4.58
CA PHE A 370 -21.33 -15.66 -3.66
C PHE A 370 -21.92 -17.06 -3.88
N GLY A 371 -21.11 -18.07 -3.55
CA GLY A 371 -21.44 -19.48 -3.73
C GLY A 371 -20.82 -20.05 -5.01
N MET A 372 -20.70 -21.38 -5.06
CA MET A 372 -20.05 -22.09 -6.16
C MET A 372 -20.94 -23.20 -6.70
N SER A 373 -21.16 -23.22 -8.02
CA SER A 373 -21.84 -24.33 -8.69
C SER A 373 -21.06 -25.64 -8.51
N TRP A 374 -21.78 -26.70 -8.17
CA TRP A 374 -21.25 -28.05 -7.96
C TRP A 374 -20.53 -28.63 -9.20
N SER A 375 -20.80 -28.08 -10.39
CA SER A 375 -20.18 -28.49 -11.65
C SER A 375 -18.79 -27.91 -11.89
N ILE A 376 -18.39 -26.86 -11.16
CA ILE A 376 -17.12 -26.14 -11.36
C ILE A 376 -15.91 -27.08 -11.23
N PRO A 377 -15.77 -27.93 -10.20
CA PRO A 377 -14.60 -28.82 -10.09
C PRO A 377 -14.39 -29.71 -11.32
N GLN A 378 -15.48 -30.22 -11.94
CA GLN A 378 -15.39 -31.04 -13.14
C GLN A 378 -14.90 -30.23 -14.36
N ILE A 379 -15.38 -28.99 -14.50
CA ILE A 379 -14.97 -28.08 -15.58
C ILE A 379 -13.50 -27.69 -15.41
N LEU A 380 -13.08 -27.29 -14.20
CA LEU A 380 -11.70 -26.90 -13.89
C LEU A 380 -10.72 -28.04 -14.16
N LEU A 381 -11.04 -29.27 -13.74
CA LEU A 381 -10.22 -30.45 -14.00
C LEU A 381 -10.06 -30.71 -15.50
N LYS A 382 -11.15 -30.63 -16.29
CA LYS A 382 -11.12 -30.76 -17.75
C LYS A 382 -10.34 -29.63 -18.43
N ALA A 383 -10.24 -28.46 -17.81
CA ALA A 383 -9.42 -27.35 -18.25
C ALA A 383 -7.96 -27.41 -17.76
N GLY A 384 -7.57 -28.48 -17.06
CA GLY A 384 -6.20 -28.73 -16.60
C GLY A 384 -5.78 -27.87 -15.41
N MET A 385 -6.73 -27.39 -14.60
CA MET A 385 -6.49 -26.83 -13.27
C MET A 385 -6.49 -27.94 -12.21
N LYS A 386 -5.79 -27.74 -11.09
CA LYS A 386 -5.53 -28.76 -10.07
C LYS A 386 -6.02 -28.32 -8.69
#